data_AF-A0A327KYK0-F1
#
_entry.id   AF-A0A327KYK0-F1
#
_cell.length_a   1.000
_cell.length_b   1.000
_cell.length_c   1.000
_cell.angle_alpha   90.00
_cell.angle_beta   90.00
_cell.angle_gamma   90.00
#
_symmetry.space_group_name_H-M   'P 1'
#
loop_
_entity.id
_entity.type
_entity.pdbx_description
1 polymer ?
#
loop_
_entity_poly.entity_id
_entity_poly.type
_entity_poly.pdbx_seq_one_letter_code
_entity_poly.pdbx_strand_id
1 'polypeptide(L)'
;MQGHAAQGTALYSDDLTVAASWRPDRRATGFALLRRRSRTLVCCAAHAPVPAAARSHPAAGVIVDCAYDEVLLGRETLGPASGGPTGLIPRHVRHARRPNREPSRCRQQGDDRMTFRISHIAIAAAAGFSAVALLSAGVEPARAEFPDKNLTLIVPYGAGGGTDIGARLLAKDLDPLIKQPVIVQNITGGGGWTGWGTLAAAKPDGYTLGLLNAPSFYMGYLDPKLGRKERLESFTPLINHVIDYVVVTVPPGSPYKSLKELVEAAKAKPGSISITAHGVGGDEHLAIMALERMTGAKFKVVHNKATPESKAQVLGNHVQVLACNLSEIVTEVKDNQLRVLGVMSPTKSRFLPESPTFKEQGYDLEASVSRGIAGPAGLPKDVEAKLVEWLDKVVTSKEHQDKADSLFLELRSIKGDAYRKFLKDNEQTVKDLMGW
;
A
#
# COMPACT_ATOMS: atom_id res chain seq x y z
N MET A 1 -18.49 33.29 53.39
CA MET A 1 -19.49 33.38 52.30
C MET A 1 -18.77 33.19 50.97
N GLN A 2 -19.35 32.40 50.04
CA GLN A 2 -19.21 32.39 48.56
C GLN A 2 -17.84 32.77 47.92
N GLY A 3 -17.22 32.02 46.99
CA GLY A 3 -17.62 30.80 46.26
C GLY A 3 -18.09 31.07 44.81
N HIS A 4 -17.69 30.20 43.86
CA HIS A 4 -18.02 30.15 42.41
C HIS A 4 -17.24 31.13 41.48
N ALA A 5 -16.92 30.78 40.23
CA ALA A 5 -17.00 29.48 39.52
C ALA A 5 -15.99 29.39 38.36
N ALA A 6 -15.64 28.16 37.97
CA ALA A 6 -15.12 27.84 36.63
C ALA A 6 -16.27 27.37 35.73
N GLN A 7 -16.17 27.59 34.42
CA GLN A 7 -17.05 26.97 33.43
C GLN A 7 -16.23 26.52 32.21
N GLY A 8 -16.53 25.31 31.75
CA GLY A 8 -16.18 24.81 30.43
C GLY A 8 -17.32 23.93 29.94
N THR A 9 -17.52 23.91 28.61
CA THR A 9 -18.39 23.02 27.82
C THR A 9 -18.05 23.30 26.34
N ALA A 10 -18.32 22.43 25.36
CA ALA A 10 -19.34 21.39 25.32
C ALA A 10 -18.86 20.06 24.72
N LEU A 11 -19.48 18.98 25.20
CA LEU A 11 -19.64 17.70 24.51
C LEU A 11 -21.12 17.58 24.10
N TYR A 12 -21.40 16.87 23.01
CA TYR A 12 -22.77 16.57 22.57
C TYR A 12 -23.10 15.11 22.89
N SER A 13 -24.24 14.87 23.54
CA SER A 13 -24.75 13.54 23.88
C SER A 13 -26.27 13.57 23.86
N ASP A 14 -26.88 12.69 23.07
CA ASP A 14 -28.33 12.48 23.10
C ASP A 14 -28.66 11.28 24.00
N ASP A 15 -29.52 11.53 24.98
CA ASP A 15 -30.05 10.55 25.93
C ASP A 15 -31.21 9.75 25.33
N LEU A 16 -31.28 8.45 25.64
CA LEU A 16 -32.56 7.76 25.84
C LEU A 16 -32.46 6.79 27.02
N THR A 17 -33.17 7.11 28.10
CA THR A 17 -33.22 6.35 29.36
C THR A 17 -34.62 5.82 29.67
N VAL A 18 -34.73 4.52 29.95
CA VAL A 18 -35.75 3.88 30.82
C VAL A 18 -35.05 2.65 31.44
N ALA A 19 -34.60 2.66 32.70
CA ALA A 19 -35.32 2.14 33.90
C ALA A 19 -35.89 0.71 33.72
N ALA A 20 -35.80 -0.26 34.64
CA ALA A 20 -35.26 -0.37 36.02
C ALA A 20 -35.03 -1.89 36.33
N SER A 21 -34.62 -2.43 37.49
CA SER A 21 -34.19 -1.92 38.81
C SER A 21 -33.57 -3.05 39.68
N TRP A 22 -32.79 -2.66 40.70
CA TRP A 22 -32.54 -3.40 41.97
C TRP A 22 -31.57 -4.60 42.03
N ARG A 23 -31.07 -4.84 43.26
CA ARG A 23 -29.89 -5.67 43.66
C ARG A 23 -30.29 -6.80 44.67
N PRO A 24 -29.41 -7.33 45.54
CA PRO A 24 -28.43 -8.42 45.32
C PRO A 24 -28.55 -9.59 46.35
N ASP A 25 -27.82 -10.71 46.19
CA ASP A 25 -26.86 -11.16 47.23
C ASP A 25 -25.93 -12.36 46.87
N ARG A 26 -24.75 -12.29 47.48
CA ARG A 26 -23.83 -13.30 48.08
C ARG A 26 -23.82 -14.81 47.72
N ARG A 27 -22.57 -15.25 47.49
CA ARG A 27 -21.83 -16.38 48.12
C ARG A 27 -22.52 -17.76 48.26
N ALA A 28 -21.92 -18.78 47.64
CA ALA A 28 -21.29 -19.89 48.38
C ALA A 28 -20.34 -20.73 47.51
N THR A 29 -19.26 -21.22 48.14
CA THR A 29 -18.33 -22.23 47.64
C THR A 29 -18.93 -23.64 47.62
N GLY A 30 -18.57 -24.48 46.65
CA GLY A 30 -18.92 -25.91 46.66
C GLY A 30 -18.01 -26.76 45.76
N PHE A 31 -17.15 -27.58 46.36
CA PHE A 31 -16.31 -28.57 45.67
C PHE A 31 -17.15 -29.76 45.18
N ALA A 32 -16.89 -30.26 43.96
CA ALA A 32 -17.33 -31.59 43.54
C ALA A 32 -16.33 -32.25 42.58
N LEU A 33 -15.56 -33.21 43.10
CA LEU A 33 -14.78 -34.16 42.29
C LEU A 33 -15.72 -35.20 41.67
N LEU A 34 -15.54 -35.54 40.38
CA LEU A 34 -15.95 -36.85 39.86
C LEU A 34 -15.07 -37.31 38.69
N ARG A 35 -15.00 -38.64 38.51
CA ARG A 35 -13.91 -39.34 37.83
C ARG A 35 -14.18 -39.67 36.35
N ARG A 36 -13.18 -39.37 35.51
CA ARG A 36 -12.46 -40.32 34.61
C ARG A 36 -13.26 -41.23 33.66
N ARG A 37 -13.18 -40.94 32.36
CA ARG A 37 -12.90 -41.87 31.22
C ARG A 37 -12.80 -41.01 29.94
N SER A 38 -11.62 -40.77 29.34
CA SER A 38 -10.73 -41.72 28.65
C SER A 38 -11.37 -42.39 27.44
N ARG A 39 -11.21 -41.80 26.24
CA ARG A 39 -11.20 -42.50 24.95
C ARG A 39 -10.44 -41.67 23.90
N THR A 40 -9.15 -41.94 23.76
CA THR A 40 -8.34 -41.48 22.63
C THR A 40 -8.58 -42.45 21.47
N LEU A 41 -8.88 -41.94 20.27
CA LEU A 41 -8.76 -42.73 19.04
C LEU A 41 -7.35 -42.56 18.50
N VAL A 42 -6.61 -43.67 18.41
CA VAL A 42 -5.33 -43.75 17.70
C VAL A 42 -5.53 -44.73 16.54
N CYS A 43 -5.33 -44.27 15.31
CA CYS A 43 -5.17 -45.16 14.17
C CYS A 43 -3.68 -45.31 13.87
N CYS A 44 -3.14 -46.49 14.14
CA CYS A 44 -1.83 -46.90 13.64
C CYS A 44 -1.95 -47.40 12.20
N ALA A 45 -0.93 -47.11 11.38
CA ALA A 45 -0.59 -47.91 10.21
C ALA A 45 0.91 -48.25 10.30
N ALA A 46 1.27 -49.52 10.04
CA ALA A 46 2.57 -50.08 10.37
C ALA A 46 3.59 -50.03 9.21
N HIS A 47 4.87 -50.19 9.54
CA HIS A 47 6.01 -50.29 8.61
C HIS A 47 6.13 -51.67 7.92
N ALA A 48 6.79 -51.74 6.76
CA ALA A 48 7.97 -52.60 6.43
C ALA A 48 8.47 -52.30 4.97
N PRO A 49 9.55 -52.91 4.41
CA PRO A 49 10.84 -52.22 4.33
C PRO A 49 11.55 -52.20 2.93
N VAL A 50 12.79 -51.72 2.93
CA VAL A 50 13.72 -51.42 1.80
C VAL A 50 14.30 -52.68 1.12
N PRO A 51 14.89 -52.58 -0.10
CA PRO A 51 16.36 -52.80 -0.17
C PRO A 51 17.11 -51.79 -1.09
N ALA A 52 18.44 -51.75 -0.98
CA ALA A 52 19.31 -50.73 -1.57
C ALA A 52 20.51 -51.30 -2.35
N ALA A 53 20.90 -50.63 -3.43
CA ALA A 53 22.22 -50.61 -4.10
C ALA A 53 22.18 -49.52 -5.22
N ALA A 54 23.23 -48.85 -5.69
CA ALA A 54 24.68 -49.00 -5.48
C ALA A 54 25.40 -47.62 -5.44
N ARG A 55 26.72 -47.61 -5.20
CA ARG A 55 27.56 -46.40 -5.07
C ARG A 55 28.30 -46.06 -6.37
N SER A 56 28.47 -44.76 -6.66
CA SER A 56 29.73 -44.19 -7.22
C SER A 56 29.75 -42.65 -7.20
N HIS A 57 30.89 -42.07 -6.83
CA HIS A 57 31.24 -40.64 -6.91
C HIS A 57 32.16 -40.39 -8.14
N PRO A 58 32.61 -39.17 -8.45
CA PRO A 58 31.88 -37.89 -8.56
C PRO A 58 32.23 -37.12 -9.86
N ALA A 59 31.45 -36.11 -10.27
CA ALA A 59 31.93 -35.12 -11.25
C ALA A 59 31.22 -33.76 -11.15
N ALA A 60 32.02 -32.69 -11.27
CA ALA A 60 31.71 -31.32 -11.70
C ALA A 60 30.38 -30.68 -11.25
N GLY A 61 30.47 -29.74 -10.30
CA GLY A 61 29.44 -28.70 -10.14
C GLY A 61 29.55 -27.62 -11.22
N VAL A 62 28.41 -27.03 -11.60
CA VAL A 62 28.35 -25.79 -12.39
C VAL A 62 27.64 -24.75 -11.53
N ILE A 63 28.39 -23.73 -11.12
CA ILE A 63 27.86 -22.52 -10.50
C ILE A 63 27.48 -21.58 -11.64
N VAL A 64 26.23 -21.13 -11.66
CA VAL A 64 25.79 -20.05 -12.58
C VAL A 64 26.02 -18.74 -11.87
N ASP A 65 27.06 -18.03 -12.28
CA ASP A 65 27.42 -16.72 -11.75
C ASP A 65 26.62 -15.63 -12.49
N CYS A 66 25.77 -14.91 -11.76
CA CYS A 66 25.05 -13.75 -12.29
C CYS A 66 25.80 -12.47 -11.91
N ALA A 67 26.66 -12.01 -12.82
CA ALA A 67 27.39 -10.75 -12.65
C ALA A 67 26.41 -9.56 -12.56
N TYR A 68 26.59 -8.75 -11.52
CA TYR A 68 25.98 -7.42 -11.36
C TYR A 68 26.96 -6.36 -11.89
N ASP A 69 26.51 -5.49 -12.79
CA ASP A 69 27.25 -4.28 -13.15
C ASP A 69 27.08 -3.21 -12.05
N GLU A 70 28.15 -2.85 -11.35
CA GLU A 70 28.19 -1.65 -10.53
C GLU A 70 28.70 -0.44 -11.33
N VAL A 71 27.82 0.55 -11.52
CA VAL A 71 28.21 1.87 -12.01
C VAL A 71 28.69 2.71 -10.82
N LEU A 72 30.02 2.79 -10.65
CA LEU A 72 30.64 3.66 -9.64
C LEU A 72 31.13 4.99 -10.23
N LEU A 73 30.74 6.06 -9.53
CA LEU A 73 31.02 7.46 -9.88
C LEU A 73 32.52 7.77 -9.77
N GLY A 74 33.05 8.42 -10.80
CA GLY A 74 34.44 8.89 -10.81
C GLY A 74 34.69 10.00 -9.79
N ARG A 75 35.87 9.96 -9.17
CA ARG A 75 36.45 11.10 -8.46
C ARG A 75 37.96 11.13 -8.70
N GLU A 76 38.43 12.21 -9.30
CA GLU A 76 39.84 12.39 -9.64
C GLU A 76 40.68 12.71 -8.40
N THR A 77 41.83 12.06 -8.25
CA THR A 77 43.06 12.70 -7.74
C THR A 77 44.28 12.05 -8.40
N LEU A 78 45.20 12.89 -8.90
CA LEU A 78 46.41 12.47 -9.60
C LEU A 78 47.59 12.29 -8.63
N GLY A 79 48.41 11.26 -8.87
CA GLY A 79 49.73 11.06 -8.26
C GLY A 79 50.71 10.54 -9.32
N PRO A 80 51.95 11.04 -9.41
CA PRO A 80 52.80 10.81 -10.58
C PRO A 80 53.66 9.54 -10.47
N ALA A 81 53.84 8.84 -11.59
CA ALA A 81 54.86 7.81 -11.77
C ALA A 81 55.80 8.18 -12.93
N SER A 82 57.09 8.12 -12.66
CA SER A 82 58.20 8.54 -13.52
C SER A 82 58.74 7.41 -14.41
N GLY A 83 59.38 7.76 -15.54
CA GLY A 83 60.34 6.88 -16.20
C GLY A 83 60.17 6.70 -17.72
N GLY A 84 60.89 7.50 -18.51
CA GLY A 84 61.41 7.05 -19.82
C GLY A 84 62.78 6.35 -19.65
N PRO A 85 63.60 6.14 -20.71
CA PRO A 85 63.52 6.76 -22.04
C PRO A 85 63.79 5.83 -23.25
N THR A 86 63.67 6.38 -24.48
CA THR A 86 64.35 5.99 -25.77
C THR A 86 64.33 4.52 -26.25
N GLY A 87 64.04 4.16 -27.51
CA GLY A 87 63.79 4.91 -28.75
C GLY A 87 64.63 4.36 -29.91
N LEU A 88 64.03 3.95 -31.04
CA LEU A 88 64.64 3.79 -32.40
C LEU A 88 63.61 3.30 -33.44
N ILE A 89 63.82 3.66 -34.72
CA ILE A 89 62.99 3.42 -35.93
C ILE A 89 63.96 2.88 -37.00
N PRO A 90 63.69 1.81 -37.82
CA PRO A 90 62.94 2.01 -39.08
C PRO A 90 62.23 0.83 -39.81
N ARG A 91 61.17 1.24 -40.56
CA ARG A 91 60.74 0.83 -41.94
C ARG A 91 60.15 -0.56 -42.28
N HIS A 92 58.94 -0.47 -42.87
CA HIS A 92 58.33 -1.30 -43.93
C HIS A 92 57.86 -2.72 -43.50
N VAL A 93 56.76 -3.29 -44.01
CA VAL A 93 56.25 -3.37 -45.41
C VAL A 93 54.73 -3.12 -45.53
N ARG A 94 54.28 -2.92 -46.78
CA ARG A 94 52.93 -2.58 -47.28
C ARG A 94 51.93 -3.76 -47.25
N HIS A 95 50.64 -3.44 -47.16
CA HIS A 95 49.52 -3.80 -48.09
C HIS A 95 48.18 -3.72 -47.35
N ALA A 96 47.03 -3.39 -47.94
CA ALA A 96 46.73 -2.65 -49.17
C ALA A 96 45.28 -2.10 -49.06
N ARG A 97 45.02 -0.85 -49.47
CA ARG A 97 43.63 -0.38 -49.66
C ARG A 97 43.03 -1.05 -50.89
N ARG A 98 41.73 -1.39 -50.84
CA ARG A 98 40.87 -1.47 -52.04
C ARG A 98 39.57 -0.67 -51.84
N PRO A 99 38.94 -0.18 -52.92
CA PRO A 99 38.11 1.02 -52.83
C PRO A 99 36.65 0.83 -53.29
N ASN A 100 35.86 1.88 -53.06
CA ASN A 100 34.66 2.32 -53.78
C ASN A 100 34.24 1.54 -55.03
N ARG A 101 32.96 1.15 -55.09
CA ARG A 101 32.15 1.11 -56.33
C ARG A 101 30.68 1.44 -56.06
N GLU A 102 30.28 2.66 -56.40
CA GLU A 102 29.00 2.85 -57.09
C GLU A 102 29.13 2.30 -58.53
N PRO A 103 28.06 1.73 -59.08
CA PRO A 103 27.38 2.35 -60.22
C PRO A 103 25.85 2.20 -60.12
N SER A 104 24.98 2.89 -60.87
CA SER A 104 25.14 3.92 -61.90
C SER A 104 23.81 4.66 -62.07
N ARG A 105 23.86 5.95 -62.40
CA ARG A 105 22.66 6.75 -62.76
C ARG A 105 22.00 6.18 -64.03
N CYS A 106 20.72 5.81 -63.95
CA CYS A 106 19.90 5.66 -65.15
C CYS A 106 19.35 7.03 -65.55
N ARG A 107 19.68 7.47 -66.77
CA ARG A 107 19.23 8.73 -67.36
C ARG A 107 18.05 8.41 -68.27
N GLN A 108 16.86 8.92 -67.94
CA GLN A 108 15.80 9.07 -68.94
C GLN A 108 15.32 10.52 -68.97
N GLN A 109 15.38 11.06 -70.18
CA GLN A 109 15.05 12.43 -70.54
C GLN A 109 13.92 12.27 -71.57
N GLY A 110 12.70 12.66 -71.19
CA GLY A 110 11.49 12.49 -71.98
C GLY A 110 10.67 13.76 -71.89
N ASP A 111 10.89 14.64 -72.84
CA ASP A 111 10.13 15.87 -73.04
C ASP A 111 8.80 15.48 -73.70
N ASP A 112 7.66 15.80 -73.09
CA ASP A 112 6.40 15.82 -73.82
C ASP A 112 5.41 16.82 -73.20
N ARG A 113 5.24 17.95 -73.91
CA ARG A 113 4.37 19.06 -73.51
C ARG A 113 2.91 18.75 -73.86
N MET A 114 2.18 18.11 -72.95
CA MET A 114 0.74 17.93 -73.14
C MET A 114 -0.05 19.11 -72.57
N THR A 115 -0.37 20.07 -73.45
CA THR A 115 -1.19 21.25 -73.14
C THR A 115 -2.65 20.86 -72.88
N PHE A 116 -3.00 20.66 -71.61
CA PHE A 116 -4.37 20.31 -71.24
C PHE A 116 -5.31 21.51 -71.44
N ARG A 117 -6.18 21.44 -72.45
CA ARG A 117 -7.21 22.44 -72.72
C ARG A 117 -8.28 22.38 -71.62
N ILE A 118 -8.47 23.50 -70.91
CA ILE A 118 -9.53 23.65 -69.90
C ILE A 118 -10.87 23.86 -70.63
N SER A 119 -11.48 22.76 -71.05
CA SER A 119 -12.81 22.75 -71.66
C SER A 119 -13.89 23.11 -70.64
N HIS A 120 -14.81 23.99 -71.04
CA HIS A 120 -15.77 24.64 -70.15
C HIS A 120 -16.97 23.72 -69.82
N ILE A 121 -16.81 22.82 -68.85
CA ILE A 121 -17.92 22.09 -68.21
C ILE A 121 -17.84 22.25 -66.68
N ALA A 122 -17.78 23.51 -66.25
CA ALA A 122 -18.22 23.94 -64.93
C ALA A 122 -19.61 24.60 -65.08
N ILE A 123 -20.39 24.68 -64.00
CA ILE A 123 -21.78 25.19 -63.99
C ILE A 123 -22.83 24.19 -64.54
N ALA A 124 -22.93 23.01 -63.90
CA ALA A 124 -24.15 22.17 -63.93
C ALA A 124 -24.21 21.18 -62.74
N ALA A 125 -23.06 20.66 -62.28
CA ALA A 125 -22.98 19.67 -61.19
C ALA A 125 -22.73 20.26 -59.79
N ALA A 126 -22.76 21.59 -59.63
CA ALA A 126 -22.46 22.28 -58.37
C ALA A 126 -23.68 22.47 -57.44
N ALA A 127 -24.91 22.26 -57.94
CA ALA A 127 -26.14 22.46 -57.16
C ALA A 127 -26.57 21.23 -56.33
N GLY A 128 -26.06 20.03 -56.64
CA GLY A 128 -26.46 18.78 -55.96
C GLY A 128 -25.63 18.44 -54.71
N PHE A 129 -24.39 18.91 -54.62
CA PHE A 129 -23.47 18.48 -53.54
C PHE A 129 -23.60 19.32 -52.25
N SER A 130 -24.10 20.55 -52.35
CA SER A 130 -24.28 21.44 -51.18
C SER A 130 -25.42 21.04 -50.24
N ALA A 131 -26.35 20.18 -50.69
CA ALA A 131 -27.48 19.73 -49.88
C ALA A 131 -27.11 18.66 -48.84
N VAL A 132 -26.04 17.88 -49.08
CA VAL A 132 -25.63 16.77 -48.19
C VAL A 132 -24.78 17.27 -47.00
N ALA A 133 -24.02 18.35 -47.19
CA ALA A 133 -23.15 18.92 -46.15
C ALA A 133 -23.93 19.51 -44.95
N LEU A 134 -25.20 19.89 -45.13
CA LEU A 134 -26.03 20.49 -44.09
C LEU A 134 -26.69 19.47 -43.14
N LEU A 135 -26.70 18.17 -43.47
CA LEU A 135 -27.22 17.12 -42.58
C LEU A 135 -26.17 16.54 -41.60
N SER A 136 -24.89 16.93 -41.72
CA SER A 136 -23.81 16.43 -40.85
C SER A 136 -23.59 17.25 -39.57
N ALA A 137 -24.32 18.36 -39.38
CA ALA A 137 -24.06 19.33 -38.31
C ALA A 137 -24.81 19.07 -36.98
N GLY A 138 -25.54 17.96 -36.85
CA GLY A 138 -26.44 17.70 -35.71
C GLY A 138 -26.13 16.46 -34.86
N VAL A 139 -25.12 15.66 -35.22
CA VAL A 139 -24.71 14.51 -34.40
C VAL A 139 -23.55 14.94 -33.51
N GLU A 140 -23.84 15.46 -32.31
CA GLU A 140 -22.83 15.39 -31.26
C GLU A 140 -22.42 13.93 -31.10
N PRO A 141 -21.11 13.60 -31.09
CA PRO A 141 -20.68 12.24 -30.82
C PRO A 141 -21.19 11.88 -29.44
N ALA A 142 -22.07 10.87 -29.36
CA ALA A 142 -22.69 10.44 -28.12
C ALA A 142 -21.61 10.20 -27.07
N ARG A 143 -21.50 11.14 -26.11
CA ARG A 143 -20.45 11.10 -25.09
C ARG A 143 -20.71 9.86 -24.25
N ALA A 144 -19.86 8.86 -24.40
CA ALA A 144 -20.02 7.57 -23.74
C ALA A 144 -20.24 7.79 -22.23
N GLU A 145 -21.30 7.20 -21.69
CA GLU A 145 -21.69 7.47 -20.32
C GLU A 145 -20.65 6.90 -19.36
N PHE A 146 -20.06 7.75 -18.52
CA PHE A 146 -19.13 7.30 -17.50
C PHE A 146 -19.85 6.39 -16.48
N PRO A 147 -19.43 5.11 -16.32
CA PRO A 147 -18.23 4.46 -16.88
C PRO A 147 -18.52 3.51 -18.06
N ASP A 148 -17.78 3.68 -19.17
CA ASP A 148 -17.91 2.89 -20.40
C ASP A 148 -16.89 1.74 -20.56
N LYS A 149 -15.93 1.65 -19.63
CA LYS A 149 -14.82 0.67 -19.61
C LYS A 149 -14.40 0.39 -18.15
N ASN A 150 -13.57 -0.62 -17.96
CA ASN A 150 -13.02 -1.02 -16.65
C ASN A 150 -12.34 0.16 -15.92
N LEU A 151 -12.50 0.19 -14.59
CA LEU A 151 -11.73 1.05 -13.70
C LEU A 151 -10.47 0.31 -13.21
N THR A 152 -9.46 1.05 -12.80
CA THR A 152 -8.27 0.53 -12.10
C THR A 152 -8.21 1.11 -10.70
N LEU A 153 -7.97 0.27 -9.69
CA LEU A 153 -7.75 0.66 -8.30
C LEU A 153 -6.32 0.31 -7.89
N ILE A 154 -5.45 1.33 -7.80
CA ILE A 154 -4.04 1.19 -7.43
C ILE A 154 -3.92 0.95 -5.92
N VAL A 155 -3.32 -0.18 -5.55
CA VAL A 155 -2.93 -0.52 -4.18
C VAL A 155 -1.41 -0.27 -4.05
N PRO A 156 -0.94 0.65 -3.20
CA PRO A 156 0.47 1.00 -3.09
C PRO A 156 1.36 -0.05 -2.36
N TYR A 157 0.77 -1.19 -1.94
CA TYR A 157 1.41 -2.25 -1.16
C TYR A 157 1.23 -3.63 -1.79
N GLY A 158 2.00 -4.61 -1.31
CA GLY A 158 1.93 -5.99 -1.80
C GLY A 158 0.57 -6.66 -1.49
N ALA A 159 0.27 -7.73 -2.23
CA ALA A 159 -0.98 -8.47 -2.07
C ALA A 159 -1.09 -9.16 -0.69
N GLY A 160 -2.32 -9.34 -0.21
CA GLY A 160 -2.60 -10.02 1.06
C GLY A 160 -2.34 -9.20 2.34
N GLY A 161 -1.93 -7.94 2.24
CA GLY A 161 -2.07 -6.96 3.34
C GLY A 161 -3.50 -6.40 3.41
N GLY A 162 -3.89 -5.80 4.53
CA GLY A 162 -5.24 -5.28 4.78
C GLY A 162 -5.69 -4.22 3.78
N THR A 163 -4.75 -3.46 3.20
CA THR A 163 -5.03 -2.51 2.11
C THR A 163 -5.46 -3.23 0.82
N ASP A 164 -4.81 -4.34 0.49
CA ASP A 164 -5.16 -5.16 -0.68
C ASP A 164 -6.48 -5.92 -0.47
N ILE A 165 -6.69 -6.46 0.73
CA ILE A 165 -7.92 -7.18 1.11
C ILE A 165 -9.13 -6.23 1.05
N GLY A 166 -9.02 -5.03 1.65
CA GLY A 166 -10.07 -4.00 1.57
C GLY A 166 -10.34 -3.52 0.14
N ALA A 167 -9.28 -3.30 -0.66
CA ALA A 167 -9.40 -2.91 -2.07
C ALA A 167 -10.13 -3.96 -2.91
N ARG A 168 -9.82 -5.25 -2.73
CA ARG A 168 -10.48 -6.36 -3.44
C ARG A 168 -11.92 -6.56 -3.03
N LEU A 169 -12.25 -6.38 -1.75
CA LEU A 169 -13.63 -6.38 -1.28
C LEU A 169 -14.42 -5.23 -1.92
N LEU A 170 -13.89 -4.01 -1.84
CA LEU A 170 -14.51 -2.81 -2.40
C LEU A 170 -14.72 -2.93 -3.92
N ALA A 171 -13.71 -3.37 -4.66
CA ALA A 171 -13.80 -3.61 -6.10
C ALA A 171 -14.92 -4.60 -6.45
N LYS A 172 -14.93 -5.78 -5.81
CA LYS A 172 -15.94 -6.83 -6.05
C LYS A 172 -17.37 -6.36 -5.80
N ASP A 173 -17.58 -5.53 -4.80
CA ASP A 173 -18.91 -5.02 -4.44
C ASP A 173 -19.31 -3.78 -5.28
N LEU A 174 -18.34 -3.10 -5.90
CA LEU A 174 -18.55 -1.97 -6.80
C LEU A 174 -18.87 -2.41 -8.24
N ASP A 175 -18.26 -3.49 -8.73
CA ASP A 175 -18.52 -4.12 -10.04
C ASP A 175 -20.01 -4.19 -10.44
N PRO A 176 -20.93 -4.79 -9.64
CA PRO A 176 -22.34 -4.89 -10.00
C PRO A 176 -23.10 -3.56 -9.95
N LEU A 177 -22.61 -2.59 -9.17
CA LEU A 177 -23.22 -1.26 -9.05
C LEU A 177 -22.91 -0.39 -10.28
N ILE A 178 -21.65 -0.41 -10.74
CA ILE A 178 -21.19 0.42 -11.87
C ILE A 178 -21.26 -0.31 -13.23
N LYS A 179 -21.53 -1.62 -13.23
CA LYS A 179 -21.61 -2.50 -14.41
C LYS A 179 -20.32 -2.57 -15.24
N GLN A 180 -19.19 -2.28 -14.60
CA GLN A 180 -17.85 -2.32 -15.18
C GLN A 180 -16.87 -2.95 -14.16
N PRO A 181 -15.92 -3.80 -14.58
CA PRO A 181 -14.92 -4.36 -13.68
C PRO A 181 -14.00 -3.29 -13.06
N VAL A 182 -13.69 -3.45 -11.78
CA VAL A 182 -12.71 -2.65 -11.02
C VAL A 182 -11.46 -3.48 -10.79
N ILE A 183 -10.43 -3.23 -11.59
CA ILE A 183 -9.18 -4.02 -11.59
C ILE A 183 -8.25 -3.51 -10.48
N VAL A 184 -8.05 -4.34 -9.45
CA VAL A 184 -7.09 -4.06 -8.37
C VAL A 184 -5.65 -4.31 -8.85
N GLN A 185 -4.81 -3.28 -8.83
CA GLN A 185 -3.42 -3.32 -9.28
C GLN A 185 -2.45 -2.96 -8.14
N ASN A 186 -1.63 -3.91 -7.69
CA ASN A 186 -0.60 -3.67 -6.67
C ASN A 186 0.64 -3.03 -7.31
N ILE A 187 0.96 -1.78 -6.92
CA ILE A 187 2.15 -1.04 -7.38
C ILE A 187 3.02 -0.72 -6.15
N THR A 188 3.90 -1.66 -5.81
CA THR A 188 4.73 -1.57 -4.59
C THR A 188 5.99 -0.74 -4.78
N GLY A 189 6.45 -0.07 -3.73
CA GLY A 189 7.80 0.51 -3.66
C GLY A 189 7.83 1.88 -2.99
N GLY A 190 8.98 2.21 -2.38
CA GLY A 190 9.19 3.52 -1.74
C GLY A 190 8.20 3.86 -0.62
N GLY A 191 7.76 2.87 0.18
CA GLY A 191 6.74 3.07 1.22
C GLY A 191 5.31 3.28 0.71
N GLY A 192 5.09 3.09 -0.60
CA GLY A 192 3.82 3.33 -1.30
C GLY A 192 3.92 4.38 -2.41
N TRP A 193 5.00 5.18 -2.39
CA TRP A 193 5.21 6.29 -3.31
C TRP A 193 5.34 5.94 -4.79
N THR A 194 5.70 4.70 -5.14
CA THR A 194 5.64 4.25 -6.55
C THR A 194 4.18 4.21 -7.05
N GLY A 195 3.26 3.71 -6.22
CA GLY A 195 1.83 3.69 -6.51
C GLY A 195 1.22 5.09 -6.52
N TRP A 196 1.52 5.93 -5.52
CA TRP A 196 1.00 7.31 -5.46
C TRP A 196 1.53 8.20 -6.59
N GLY A 197 2.80 8.08 -6.98
CA GLY A 197 3.35 8.77 -8.14
C GLY A 197 2.65 8.34 -9.45
N THR A 198 2.33 7.05 -9.57
CA THR A 198 1.57 6.52 -10.73
C THR A 198 0.13 7.04 -10.74
N LEU A 199 -0.53 7.12 -9.59
CA LEU A 199 -1.86 7.70 -9.45
C LEU A 199 -1.86 9.20 -9.78
N ALA A 200 -0.90 9.98 -9.27
CA ALA A 200 -0.80 11.41 -9.54
C ALA A 200 -0.53 11.73 -11.03
N ALA A 201 0.18 10.85 -11.73
CA ALA A 201 0.45 10.95 -13.17
C ALA A 201 -0.70 10.42 -14.06
N ALA A 202 -1.75 9.83 -13.48
CA ALA A 202 -2.87 9.29 -14.23
C ALA A 202 -3.77 10.41 -14.80
N LYS A 203 -4.54 10.07 -15.85
CA LYS A 203 -5.53 10.99 -16.40
C LYS A 203 -6.65 11.23 -15.38
N PRO A 204 -7.10 12.48 -15.16
CA PRO A 204 -8.23 12.76 -14.30
C PRO A 204 -9.57 12.50 -15.02
N ASP A 205 -9.75 11.29 -15.55
CA ASP A 205 -10.96 10.87 -16.26
C ASP A 205 -11.85 9.92 -15.41
N GLY A 206 -11.46 9.64 -14.16
CA GLY A 206 -12.18 8.78 -13.22
C GLY A 206 -11.92 7.29 -13.34
N TYR A 207 -11.16 6.85 -14.36
CA TYR A 207 -10.88 5.43 -14.58
C TYR A 207 -9.67 4.90 -13.81
N THR A 208 -8.83 5.78 -13.28
CA THR A 208 -7.74 5.41 -12.36
C THR A 208 -7.98 6.01 -10.98
N LEU A 209 -8.20 5.13 -10.03
CA LEU A 209 -8.29 5.41 -8.60
C LEU A 209 -7.09 4.78 -7.89
N GLY A 210 -6.83 5.17 -6.65
CA GLY A 210 -5.87 4.48 -5.79
C GLY A 210 -6.10 4.78 -4.32
N LEU A 211 -5.49 3.96 -3.47
CA LEU A 211 -5.59 4.14 -2.02
C LEU A 211 -4.54 5.11 -1.49
N LEU A 212 -4.99 6.17 -0.82
CA LEU A 212 -4.17 7.02 0.04
C LEU A 212 -4.21 6.46 1.46
N ASN A 213 -3.09 5.90 1.90
CA ASN A 213 -2.91 5.43 3.26
C ASN A 213 -2.23 6.53 4.07
N ALA A 214 -2.98 7.18 4.97
CA ALA A 214 -2.40 8.14 5.92
C ALA A 214 -2.29 7.50 7.32
N PRO A 215 -1.18 7.72 8.06
CA PRO A 215 -0.19 8.80 7.88
C PRO A 215 0.92 8.55 6.84
N SER A 216 1.09 7.31 6.34
CA SER A 216 2.20 6.88 5.47
C SER A 216 2.42 7.76 4.23
N PHE A 217 1.34 8.27 3.67
CA PHE A 217 1.34 9.19 2.53
C PHE A 217 2.07 10.51 2.82
N TYR A 218 1.95 11.12 4.00
CA TYR A 218 2.53 12.45 4.22
C TYR A 218 4.07 12.43 4.23
N MET A 219 4.67 11.30 4.66
CA MET A 219 6.10 11.19 4.88
C MET A 219 6.95 11.59 3.69
N GLY A 220 6.54 11.27 2.46
CA GLY A 220 7.38 11.52 1.29
C GLY A 220 7.50 13.00 0.90
N TYR A 221 6.49 13.83 1.20
CA TYR A 221 6.51 15.27 0.92
C TYR A 221 6.77 16.14 2.15
N LEU A 222 6.66 15.57 3.36
CA LEU A 222 7.03 16.24 4.60
C LEU A 222 8.49 15.98 5.01
N ASP A 223 9.05 14.78 4.78
CA ASP A 223 10.48 14.54 5.01
C ASP A 223 11.31 15.16 3.87
N PRO A 224 12.15 16.18 4.13
CA PRO A 224 12.98 16.79 3.09
C PRO A 224 13.98 15.82 2.45
N LYS A 225 14.30 14.69 3.11
CA LYS A 225 15.19 13.64 2.59
C LYS A 225 14.50 12.75 1.56
N LEU A 226 13.17 12.62 1.61
CA LEU A 226 12.38 11.84 0.66
C LEU A 226 11.98 12.67 -0.57
N GLY A 227 11.79 13.98 -0.39
CA GLY A 227 11.80 14.97 -1.47
C GLY A 227 10.76 14.74 -2.58
N ARG A 228 9.61 14.15 -2.27
CA ARG A 228 8.54 13.91 -3.24
C ARG A 228 7.88 15.21 -3.65
N LYS A 229 7.53 15.32 -4.94
CA LYS A 229 6.97 16.53 -5.54
C LYS A 229 5.45 16.59 -5.36
N GLU A 230 4.82 15.42 -5.43
CA GLU A 230 3.39 15.24 -5.29
C GLU A 230 3.02 15.41 -3.81
N ARG A 231 1.90 16.07 -3.54
CA ARG A 231 1.39 16.40 -2.19
C ARG A 231 -0.07 16.00 -2.09
N LEU A 232 -0.74 16.26 -0.97
CA LEU A 232 -2.19 16.05 -0.85
C LEU A 232 -2.99 16.73 -1.98
N GLU A 233 -2.52 17.89 -2.45
CA GLU A 233 -3.10 18.65 -3.57
C GLU A 233 -2.94 17.97 -4.94
N SER A 234 -2.08 16.95 -5.07
CA SER A 234 -1.90 16.15 -6.30
C SER A 234 -2.98 15.07 -6.48
N PHE A 235 -3.94 14.99 -5.55
CA PHE A 235 -5.00 13.99 -5.54
C PHE A 235 -6.38 14.63 -5.32
N THR A 236 -7.43 13.88 -5.66
CA THR A 236 -8.82 14.20 -5.37
C THR A 236 -9.36 13.17 -4.37
N PRO A 237 -9.29 13.42 -3.03
CA PRO A 237 -9.79 12.49 -2.03
C PRO A 237 -11.31 12.30 -2.13
N LEU A 238 -11.74 11.04 -2.25
CA LEU A 238 -13.16 10.68 -2.45
C LEU A 238 -13.79 10.21 -1.15
N ILE A 239 -13.23 9.18 -0.52
CA ILE A 239 -13.78 8.57 0.70
C ILE A 239 -12.73 7.76 1.47
N ASN A 240 -12.71 7.86 2.79
CA ASN A 240 -12.09 6.86 3.66
C ASN A 240 -13.06 5.68 3.86
N HIS A 241 -12.60 4.44 3.70
CA HIS A 241 -13.46 3.26 3.95
C HIS A 241 -13.08 2.50 5.22
N VAL A 242 -11.80 2.46 5.61
CA VAL A 242 -11.31 1.72 6.79
C VAL A 242 -10.43 2.62 7.65
N ILE A 243 -10.48 2.45 8.98
CA ILE A 243 -9.38 2.81 9.88
C ILE A 243 -8.94 1.53 10.58
N ASP A 244 -7.63 1.28 10.64
CA ASP A 244 -7.07 0.04 11.19
C ASP A 244 -5.90 0.39 12.11
N TYR A 245 -5.94 -0.08 13.37
CA TYR A 245 -4.99 0.35 14.41
C TYR A 245 -3.71 -0.48 14.38
N VAL A 246 -2.58 0.16 14.67
CA VAL A 246 -1.29 -0.54 14.79
C VAL A 246 -1.29 -1.41 16.04
N VAL A 247 -0.81 -2.64 15.89
CA VAL A 247 -0.73 -3.63 16.97
C VAL A 247 0.71 -4.13 17.08
N VAL A 248 1.19 -4.33 18.31
CA VAL A 248 2.50 -4.94 18.58
C VAL A 248 2.27 -6.36 19.10
N THR A 249 2.83 -7.34 18.40
CA THR A 249 2.66 -8.77 18.67
C THR A 249 3.98 -9.52 18.67
N VAL A 250 4.01 -10.68 19.34
CA VAL A 250 5.17 -11.57 19.42
C VAL A 250 4.75 -13.04 19.34
N PRO A 251 5.64 -13.98 18.96
CA PRO A 251 5.34 -15.41 19.05
C PRO A 251 5.01 -15.85 20.50
N PRO A 252 4.18 -16.87 20.73
CA PRO A 252 3.80 -17.33 22.08
C PRO A 252 4.98 -17.70 22.99
N GLY A 253 6.05 -18.25 22.39
CA GLY A 253 7.30 -18.59 23.07
C GLY A 253 8.27 -17.43 23.30
N SER A 254 7.90 -16.21 22.91
CA SER A 254 8.69 -15.00 23.14
C SER A 254 8.96 -14.78 24.63
N PRO A 255 10.16 -14.31 25.03
CA PRO A 255 10.44 -13.93 26.40
C PRO A 255 9.61 -12.72 26.86
N TYR A 256 9.07 -11.93 25.93
CA TYR A 256 8.26 -10.74 26.22
C TYR A 256 6.78 -11.14 26.36
N LYS A 257 6.23 -10.97 27.57
CA LYS A 257 4.83 -11.28 27.90
C LYS A 257 3.96 -10.04 28.03
N SER A 258 4.56 -8.87 28.18
CA SER A 258 3.90 -7.56 28.27
C SER A 258 4.63 -6.51 27.42
N LEU A 259 3.94 -5.43 27.08
CA LEU A 259 4.55 -4.27 26.42
C LEU A 259 5.68 -3.67 27.26
N LYS A 260 5.51 -3.66 28.59
CA LYS A 260 6.53 -3.19 29.55
C LYS A 260 7.83 -3.98 29.43
N GLU A 261 7.78 -5.31 29.46
CA GLU A 261 8.96 -6.18 29.32
C GLU A 261 9.70 -5.94 27.99
N LEU A 262 8.95 -5.76 26.89
CA LEU A 262 9.51 -5.44 25.59
C LEU A 262 10.25 -4.10 25.59
N VAL A 263 9.61 -3.06 26.14
CA VAL A 263 10.18 -1.71 26.25
C VAL A 263 11.42 -1.69 27.15
N GLU A 264 11.37 -2.34 28.32
CA GLU A 264 12.52 -2.43 29.23
C GLU A 264 13.70 -3.18 28.60
N ALA A 265 13.45 -4.28 27.88
CA ALA A 265 14.50 -4.99 27.17
C ALA A 265 15.11 -4.17 26.01
N ALA A 266 14.29 -3.47 25.24
CA ALA A 266 14.74 -2.59 24.16
C ALA A 266 15.54 -1.37 24.67
N LYS A 267 15.26 -0.89 25.88
CA LYS A 267 16.04 0.16 26.57
C LYS A 267 17.36 -0.38 27.11
N ALA A 268 17.36 -1.59 27.68
CA ALA A 268 18.55 -2.21 28.25
C ALA A 268 19.58 -2.60 27.17
N LYS A 269 19.13 -2.95 25.96
CA LYS A 269 19.99 -3.29 24.82
C LYS A 269 19.48 -2.63 23.52
N PRO A 270 19.78 -1.34 23.31
CA PRO A 270 19.36 -0.59 22.13
C PRO A 270 19.68 -1.32 20.81
N GLY A 271 18.67 -1.51 19.97
CA GLY A 271 18.81 -2.15 18.65
C GLY A 271 18.98 -3.67 18.67
N SER A 272 18.96 -4.35 19.83
CA SER A 272 19.08 -5.81 19.88
C SER A 272 17.77 -6.56 19.57
N ILE A 273 16.63 -5.87 19.60
CA ILE A 273 15.31 -6.43 19.31
C ILE A 273 14.88 -5.95 17.93
N SER A 274 14.63 -6.89 17.03
CA SER A 274 14.11 -6.59 15.69
C SER A 274 12.58 -6.57 15.66
N ILE A 275 12.04 -5.62 14.90
CA ILE A 275 10.60 -5.36 14.74
C ILE A 275 10.27 -5.08 13.27
N THR A 276 9.16 -5.58 12.75
CA THR A 276 8.74 -5.34 11.37
C THR A 276 8.06 -3.98 11.18
N ALA A 277 8.09 -3.43 9.97
CA ALA A 277 7.24 -2.30 9.54
C ALA A 277 7.04 -2.29 8.01
N HIS A 278 5.99 -1.64 7.49
CA HIS A 278 5.76 -1.55 6.04
C HIS A 278 6.47 -0.35 5.40
N GLY A 279 7.73 -0.58 4.98
CA GLY A 279 8.56 0.43 4.33
C GLY A 279 9.00 1.58 5.25
N VAL A 280 9.92 2.41 4.75
CA VAL A 280 10.37 3.60 5.46
C VAL A 280 9.26 4.65 5.39
N GLY A 281 8.83 5.14 6.55
CA GLY A 281 7.74 6.12 6.66
C GLY A 281 6.33 5.53 6.61
N GLY A 282 6.17 4.21 6.65
CA GLY A 282 4.87 3.57 6.89
C GLY A 282 4.30 3.88 8.27
N ASP A 283 3.01 3.60 8.47
CA ASP A 283 2.29 3.86 9.71
C ASP A 283 2.83 3.07 10.90
N GLU A 284 3.27 1.82 10.73
CA GLU A 284 3.95 1.11 11.82
C GLU A 284 5.35 1.66 12.08
N HIS A 285 6.06 2.15 11.05
CA HIS A 285 7.36 2.78 11.26
C HIS A 285 7.22 4.06 12.10
N LEU A 286 6.21 4.88 11.80
CA LEU A 286 5.87 6.06 12.58
C LEU A 286 5.42 5.71 14.01
N ALA A 287 4.60 4.68 14.16
CA ALA A 287 4.18 4.16 15.46
C ALA A 287 5.38 3.68 16.32
N ILE A 288 6.35 2.99 15.70
CA ILE A 288 7.60 2.58 16.34
C ILE A 288 8.43 3.82 16.73
N MET A 289 8.62 4.78 15.83
CA MET A 289 9.35 6.02 16.13
C MET A 289 8.71 6.81 17.29
N ALA A 290 7.38 6.86 17.34
CA ALA A 290 6.63 7.47 18.44
C ALA A 290 6.84 6.71 19.77
N LEU A 291 6.77 5.37 19.75
CA LEU A 291 7.06 4.51 20.90
C LEU A 291 8.50 4.70 21.41
N GLU A 292 9.48 4.76 20.52
CA GLU A 292 10.87 5.05 20.86
C GLU A 292 11.04 6.44 21.48
N ARG A 293 10.40 7.47 20.91
CA ARG A 293 10.44 8.85 21.41
C ARG A 293 9.81 8.97 22.80
N MET A 294 8.68 8.30 23.03
CA MET A 294 7.96 8.30 24.30
C MET A 294 8.71 7.56 25.42
N THR A 295 9.39 6.45 25.11
CA THR A 295 9.91 5.53 26.13
C THR A 295 11.43 5.52 26.28
N GLY A 296 12.16 5.99 25.27
CA GLY A 296 13.61 5.83 25.14
C GLY A 296 14.05 4.43 24.67
N ALA A 297 13.11 3.55 24.30
CA ALA A 297 13.43 2.27 23.66
C ALA A 297 14.08 2.48 22.28
N LYS A 298 14.85 1.49 21.83
CA LYS A 298 15.44 1.47 20.48
C LYS A 298 15.34 0.07 19.87
N PHE A 299 14.70 -0.02 18.71
CA PHE A 299 14.48 -1.27 17.97
C PHE A 299 15.27 -1.29 16.65
N LYS A 300 15.55 -2.49 16.15
CA LYS A 300 16.06 -2.69 14.78
C LYS A 300 14.87 -2.91 13.85
N VAL A 301 14.43 -1.86 13.16
CA VAL A 301 13.30 -1.95 12.22
C VAL A 301 13.70 -2.75 10.98
N VAL A 302 12.84 -3.68 10.57
CA VAL A 302 12.95 -4.51 9.36
C VAL A 302 11.79 -4.16 8.44
N HIS A 303 12.09 -3.59 7.28
CA HIS A 303 11.09 -3.07 6.35
C HIS A 303 10.69 -4.11 5.30
N ASN A 304 9.39 -4.42 5.25
CA ASN A 304 8.80 -5.40 4.33
C ASN A 304 7.81 -4.73 3.37
N LYS A 305 7.41 -5.43 2.29
CA LYS A 305 6.51 -4.91 1.24
C LYS A 305 5.02 -5.12 1.55
N ALA A 306 4.69 -6.08 2.42
CA ALA A 306 3.35 -6.37 2.90
C ALA A 306 3.38 -7.27 4.15
N THR A 307 2.28 -7.30 4.89
CA THR A 307 2.15 -8.03 6.17
C THR A 307 2.39 -9.54 6.09
N PRO A 308 2.03 -10.28 5.02
CA PRO A 308 2.36 -11.69 4.90
C PRO A 308 3.86 -11.99 4.98
N GLU A 309 4.71 -11.10 4.45
CA GLU A 309 6.17 -11.20 4.54
C GLU A 309 6.64 -10.98 6.00
N SER A 310 6.10 -9.95 6.67
CA SER A 310 6.33 -9.68 8.10
C SER A 310 5.91 -10.84 9.00
N LYS A 311 4.72 -11.42 8.77
CA LYS A 311 4.23 -12.61 9.52
C LYS A 311 5.13 -13.82 9.32
N ALA A 312 5.54 -14.12 8.08
CA ALA A 312 6.43 -15.23 7.79
C ALA A 312 7.78 -15.09 8.51
N GLN A 313 8.37 -13.89 8.55
CA GLN A 313 9.63 -13.63 9.26
C GLN A 313 9.50 -13.84 10.78
N VAL A 314 8.40 -13.41 11.39
CA VAL A 314 8.20 -13.51 12.85
C VAL A 314 7.80 -14.93 13.27
N LEU A 315 6.92 -15.60 12.52
CA LEU A 315 6.59 -17.02 12.75
C LEU A 315 7.79 -17.94 12.49
N GLY A 316 8.70 -17.57 11.58
CA GLY A 316 9.98 -18.23 11.35
C GLY A 316 11.09 -17.89 12.37
N ASN A 317 10.80 -17.07 13.39
CA ASN A 317 11.76 -16.55 14.38
C ASN A 317 12.95 -15.75 13.79
N HIS A 318 12.86 -15.25 12.56
CA HIS A 318 13.87 -14.38 11.96
C HIS A 318 13.80 -12.94 12.51
N VAL A 319 12.60 -12.49 12.88
CA VAL A 319 12.32 -11.22 13.54
C VAL A 319 11.57 -11.48 14.85
N GLN A 320 11.84 -10.71 15.92
CA GLN A 320 11.29 -11.01 17.26
C GLN A 320 9.89 -10.44 17.50
N VAL A 321 9.56 -9.33 16.84
CA VAL A 321 8.32 -8.58 17.07
C VAL A 321 7.66 -8.27 15.72
N LEU A 322 6.36 -8.53 15.62
CA LEU A 322 5.53 -8.10 14.49
C LEU A 322 4.78 -6.84 14.91
N ALA A 323 5.10 -5.71 14.26
CA ALA A 323 4.18 -4.59 14.17
C ALA A 323 3.50 -4.61 12.79
N CYS A 324 2.18 -4.48 12.80
CA CYS A 324 1.28 -4.51 11.65
C CYS A 324 -0.04 -3.82 12.02
N ASN A 325 -1.05 -3.87 11.15
CA ASN A 325 -2.40 -3.43 11.52
C ASN A 325 -3.22 -4.59 12.15
N LEU A 326 -4.24 -4.25 12.94
CA LEU A 326 -5.01 -5.22 13.73
C LEU A 326 -5.79 -6.22 12.88
N SER A 327 -6.43 -5.78 11.78
CA SER A 327 -7.21 -6.69 10.92
C SER A 327 -6.40 -7.86 10.37
N GLU A 328 -5.07 -7.70 10.30
CA GLU A 328 -4.14 -8.59 9.60
C GLU A 328 -3.63 -9.75 10.46
N ILE A 329 -3.93 -9.77 11.76
CA ILE A 329 -3.44 -10.77 12.74
C ILE A 329 -4.54 -11.44 13.58
N VAL A 330 -5.82 -11.10 13.36
CA VAL A 330 -6.92 -11.59 14.21
C VAL A 330 -7.02 -13.12 14.18
N THR A 331 -6.78 -13.73 13.03
CA THR A 331 -6.77 -15.19 12.87
C THR A 331 -5.60 -15.81 13.62
N GLU A 332 -4.37 -15.33 13.38
CA GLU A 332 -3.15 -15.84 14.03
C GLU A 332 -3.17 -15.69 15.56
N VAL A 333 -3.84 -14.66 16.09
CA VAL A 333 -4.04 -14.50 17.54
C VAL A 333 -5.09 -15.49 18.07
N LYS A 334 -6.21 -15.71 17.36
CA LYS A 334 -7.23 -16.71 17.72
C LYS A 334 -6.69 -18.13 17.68
N ASP A 335 -5.82 -18.43 16.72
CA ASP A 335 -5.13 -19.72 16.57
C ASP A 335 -3.90 -19.85 17.49
N ASN A 336 -3.66 -18.87 18.38
CA ASN A 336 -2.56 -18.82 19.34
C ASN A 336 -1.17 -18.99 18.68
N GLN A 337 -1.01 -18.48 17.45
CA GLN A 337 0.26 -18.35 16.74
C GLN A 337 0.97 -17.03 17.05
N LEU A 338 0.23 -16.02 17.53
CA LEU A 338 0.74 -14.72 17.98
C LEU A 338 0.09 -14.29 19.30
N ARG A 339 0.85 -13.59 20.14
CA ARG A 339 0.38 -12.89 21.35
C ARG A 339 0.40 -11.39 21.09
N VAL A 340 -0.72 -10.71 21.32
CA VAL A 340 -0.77 -9.24 21.36
C VAL A 340 -0.16 -8.72 22.65
N LEU A 341 0.80 -7.79 22.55
CA LEU A 341 1.35 -7.05 23.69
C LEU A 341 0.63 -5.70 23.89
N GLY A 342 0.09 -5.12 22.82
CA GLY A 342 -0.80 -3.97 22.91
C GLY A 342 -1.35 -3.54 21.55
N VAL A 343 -2.52 -2.90 21.57
CA VAL A 343 -3.12 -2.20 20.42
C VAL A 343 -3.01 -0.70 20.63
N MET A 344 -2.55 0.07 19.64
CA MET A 344 -2.44 1.53 19.71
C MET A 344 -3.78 2.22 19.37
N SER A 345 -4.85 1.77 20.01
CA SER A 345 -6.22 2.25 19.81
C SER A 345 -6.75 2.96 21.08
N PRO A 346 -7.69 3.92 20.94
CA PRO A 346 -8.29 4.63 22.08
C PRO A 346 -9.08 3.70 23.01
N THR A 347 -9.67 2.64 22.45
CA THR A 347 -10.46 1.62 23.14
C THR A 347 -10.10 0.22 22.63
N LYS A 348 -10.48 -0.81 23.38
CA LYS A 348 -10.28 -2.21 22.96
C LYS A 348 -11.06 -2.53 21.68
N SER A 349 -10.40 -3.18 20.72
CA SER A 349 -11.06 -3.62 19.48
C SER A 349 -12.04 -4.77 19.75
N ARG A 350 -13.24 -4.68 19.18
CA ARG A 350 -14.25 -5.75 19.21
C ARG A 350 -13.78 -7.06 18.55
N PHE A 351 -12.79 -7.02 17.66
CA PHE A 351 -12.26 -8.21 17.02
C PHE A 351 -11.30 -9.01 17.92
N LEU A 352 -10.68 -8.35 18.90
CA LEU A 352 -9.73 -8.90 19.87
C LEU A 352 -9.94 -8.29 21.28
N PRO A 353 -11.10 -8.49 21.93
CA PRO A 353 -11.48 -7.79 23.17
C PRO A 353 -10.56 -8.10 24.37
N GLU A 354 -9.88 -9.25 24.35
CA GLU A 354 -8.91 -9.64 25.39
C GLU A 354 -7.58 -8.88 25.27
N SER A 355 -7.29 -8.26 24.11
CA SER A 355 -6.04 -7.53 23.92
C SER A 355 -6.07 -6.19 24.64
N PRO A 356 -5.03 -5.85 25.43
CA PRO A 356 -4.95 -4.54 26.09
C PRO A 356 -4.62 -3.45 25.07
N THR A 357 -5.06 -2.22 25.31
CA THR A 357 -4.54 -1.06 24.58
C THR A 357 -3.18 -0.62 25.14
N PHE A 358 -2.48 0.25 24.42
CA PHE A 358 -1.30 0.94 24.94
C PHE A 358 -1.68 1.85 26.13
N LYS A 359 -2.83 2.52 26.03
CA LYS A 359 -3.37 3.46 27.03
C LYS A 359 -3.69 2.77 28.37
N GLU A 360 -4.31 1.58 28.32
CA GLU A 360 -4.55 0.74 29.50
C GLU A 360 -3.26 0.31 30.22
N GLN A 361 -2.13 0.31 29.51
CA GLN A 361 -0.81 -0.05 30.03
C GLN A 361 0.04 1.17 30.44
N GLY A 362 -0.54 2.38 30.41
CA GLY A 362 0.15 3.63 30.79
C GLY A 362 0.97 4.30 29.69
N TYR A 363 0.76 3.91 28.42
CA TYR A 363 1.40 4.51 27.26
C TYR A 363 0.36 5.29 26.44
N ASP A 364 0.39 6.63 26.49
CA ASP A 364 -0.52 7.47 25.72
C ASP A 364 -0.03 7.60 24.28
N LEU A 365 -0.22 6.51 23.53
CA LEU A 365 0.15 6.38 22.12
C LEU A 365 -0.99 5.72 21.35
N GLU A 366 -1.56 6.47 20.41
CA GLU A 366 -2.53 6.00 19.43
C GLU A 366 -1.89 6.07 18.05
N ALA A 367 -2.06 5.02 17.24
CA ALA A 367 -1.56 4.94 15.88
C ALA A 367 -2.48 4.05 15.05
N SER A 368 -2.88 4.56 13.88
CA SER A 368 -3.72 3.83 12.92
C SER A 368 -3.37 4.25 11.51
N VAL A 369 -3.71 3.38 10.56
CA VAL A 369 -3.80 3.74 9.15
C VAL A 369 -5.25 4.00 8.79
N SER A 370 -5.48 5.15 8.17
CA SER A 370 -6.70 5.42 7.41
C SER A 370 -6.48 4.96 5.97
N ARG A 371 -7.42 4.19 5.43
CA ARG A 371 -7.36 3.68 4.05
C ARG A 371 -8.49 4.33 3.27
N GLY A 372 -8.17 5.38 2.52
CA GLY A 372 -9.15 6.04 1.66
C GLY A 372 -8.79 6.01 0.19
N ILE A 373 -9.78 6.24 -0.65
CA ILE A 373 -9.71 6.18 -2.10
C ILE A 373 -9.64 7.62 -2.62
N ALA A 374 -8.76 7.84 -3.59
CA ALA A 374 -8.63 9.10 -4.33
C ALA A 374 -8.46 8.83 -5.82
N GLY A 375 -8.80 9.82 -6.64
CA GLY A 375 -8.28 9.95 -8.00
C GLY A 375 -7.07 10.89 -8.05
N PRO A 376 -6.45 11.10 -9.23
CA PRO A 376 -5.54 12.23 -9.47
C PRO A 376 -6.23 13.58 -9.22
N ALA A 377 -5.45 14.65 -9.09
CA ALA A 377 -5.97 16.01 -9.05
C ALA A 377 -6.73 16.38 -10.34
N GLY A 378 -7.79 17.18 -10.19
CA GLY A 378 -8.51 17.76 -11.33
C GLY A 378 -9.60 16.87 -11.95
N LEU A 379 -10.15 15.90 -11.22
CA LEU A 379 -11.33 15.16 -11.66
C LEU A 379 -12.49 16.13 -12.02
N PRO A 380 -13.21 15.90 -13.13
CA PRO A 380 -14.48 16.56 -13.43
C PRO A 380 -15.47 16.40 -12.27
N LYS A 381 -16.22 17.46 -11.95
CA LYS A 381 -17.08 17.47 -10.75
C LYS A 381 -18.25 16.49 -10.81
N ASP A 382 -18.76 16.21 -12.01
CA ASP A 382 -19.74 15.15 -12.27
C ASP A 382 -19.16 13.74 -12.03
N VAL A 383 -17.91 13.51 -12.45
CA VAL A 383 -17.19 12.24 -12.23
C VAL A 383 -16.84 12.06 -10.75
N GLU A 384 -16.32 13.09 -10.09
CA GLU A 384 -16.04 13.11 -8.65
C GLU A 384 -17.29 12.79 -7.83
N ALA A 385 -18.43 13.43 -8.14
CA ALA A 385 -19.70 13.18 -7.47
C ALA A 385 -20.22 11.75 -7.67
N LYS A 386 -20.24 11.25 -8.92
CA LYS A 386 -20.62 9.86 -9.24
C LYS A 386 -19.76 8.84 -8.47
N LEU A 387 -18.45 9.03 -8.45
CA LEU A 387 -17.51 8.16 -7.73
C LEU A 387 -17.76 8.16 -6.21
N VAL A 388 -17.95 9.33 -5.60
CA VAL A 388 -18.26 9.43 -4.16
C VAL A 388 -19.60 8.75 -3.84
N GLU A 389 -20.62 8.94 -4.68
CA GLU A 389 -21.93 8.29 -4.51
C GLU A 389 -21.80 6.75 -4.53
N TRP A 390 -21.14 6.19 -5.56
CA TRP A 390 -21.02 4.74 -5.68
C TRP A 390 -20.19 4.12 -4.56
N LEU A 391 -19.07 4.75 -4.20
CA LEU A 391 -18.21 4.25 -3.13
C LEU A 391 -18.91 4.32 -1.77
N ASP A 392 -19.61 5.42 -1.46
CA ASP A 392 -20.37 5.54 -0.21
C ASP A 392 -21.53 4.54 -0.16
N LYS A 393 -22.24 4.32 -1.27
CA LYS A 393 -23.30 3.31 -1.38
C LYS A 393 -22.80 1.89 -1.14
N VAL A 394 -21.59 1.54 -1.61
CA VAL A 394 -20.97 0.25 -1.30
C VAL A 394 -20.55 0.18 0.17
N VAL A 395 -19.77 1.14 0.67
CA VAL A 395 -19.22 1.15 2.03
C VAL A 395 -20.30 1.19 3.12
N THR A 396 -21.44 1.83 2.85
CA THR A 396 -22.59 1.88 3.78
C THR A 396 -23.57 0.71 3.62
N SER A 397 -23.41 -0.14 2.61
CA SER A 397 -24.28 -1.30 2.42
C SER A 397 -24.05 -2.37 3.50
N LYS A 398 -25.14 -2.97 4.00
CA LYS A 398 -25.08 -4.03 5.00
C LYS A 398 -24.28 -5.25 4.53
N GLU A 399 -24.39 -5.59 3.24
CA GLU A 399 -23.67 -6.72 2.64
C GLU A 399 -22.15 -6.48 2.64
N HIS A 400 -21.69 -5.27 2.31
CA HIS A 400 -20.28 -4.91 2.38
C HIS A 400 -19.78 -4.88 3.83
N GLN A 401 -20.58 -4.35 4.76
CA GLN A 401 -20.28 -4.33 6.19
C GLN A 401 -20.09 -5.75 6.76
N ASP A 402 -20.98 -6.70 6.42
CA ASP A 402 -20.87 -8.09 6.88
C ASP A 402 -19.62 -8.79 6.32
N LYS A 403 -19.27 -8.53 5.06
CA LYS A 403 -18.03 -9.04 4.45
C LYS A 403 -16.79 -8.42 5.10
N ALA A 404 -16.79 -7.11 5.34
CA ALA A 404 -15.69 -6.39 5.98
C ALA A 404 -15.47 -6.87 7.42
N ASP A 405 -16.55 -7.09 8.18
CA ASP A 405 -16.54 -7.68 9.52
C ASP A 405 -15.93 -9.10 9.52
N SER A 406 -16.27 -9.92 8.52
CA SER A 406 -15.69 -11.27 8.37
C SER A 406 -14.18 -11.25 8.05
N LEU A 407 -13.68 -10.12 7.52
CA LEU A 407 -12.28 -9.83 7.22
C LEU A 407 -11.62 -8.94 8.29
N PHE A 408 -12.31 -8.69 9.40
CA PHE A 408 -11.86 -7.87 10.54
C PHE A 408 -11.48 -6.42 10.19
N LEU A 409 -12.03 -5.89 9.09
CA LEU A 409 -11.82 -4.51 8.66
C LEU A 409 -12.79 -3.57 9.41
N GLU A 410 -12.27 -2.67 10.22
CA GLU A 410 -13.08 -1.66 10.90
C GLU A 410 -13.46 -0.53 9.91
N LEU A 411 -14.67 -0.64 9.35
CA LEU A 411 -15.19 0.33 8.40
C LEU A 411 -15.47 1.68 9.07
N ARG A 412 -15.02 2.75 8.42
CA ARG A 412 -15.26 4.13 8.84
C ARG A 412 -15.36 5.05 7.63
N SER A 413 -16.60 5.21 7.13
CA SER A 413 -16.93 6.14 6.04
C SER A 413 -16.66 7.59 6.46
N ILE A 414 -15.78 8.26 5.73
CA ILE A 414 -15.59 9.72 5.77
C ILE A 414 -15.48 10.16 4.32
N LYS A 415 -16.36 11.02 3.80
CA LYS A 415 -16.46 11.31 2.35
C LYS A 415 -16.26 12.78 1.99
N GLY A 416 -15.86 13.02 0.74
CA GLY A 416 -15.74 14.36 0.14
C GLY A 416 -14.88 15.32 0.98
N ASP A 417 -15.40 16.51 1.23
CA ASP A 417 -14.68 17.55 1.98
C ASP A 417 -14.39 17.18 3.43
N ALA A 418 -15.23 16.35 4.07
CA ALA A 418 -14.94 15.82 5.40
C ALA A 418 -13.67 14.93 5.39
N TYR A 419 -13.45 14.18 4.31
CA TYR A 419 -12.23 13.37 4.17
C TYR A 419 -11.01 14.25 3.89
N ARG A 420 -11.14 15.30 3.08
CA ARG A 420 -10.08 16.30 2.86
C ARG A 420 -9.69 17.00 4.15
N LYS A 421 -10.67 17.36 4.99
CA LYS A 421 -10.41 17.93 6.31
C LYS A 421 -9.69 16.93 7.22
N PHE A 422 -10.19 15.70 7.31
CA PHE A 422 -9.57 14.62 8.09
C PHE A 422 -8.08 14.41 7.71
N LEU A 423 -7.76 14.38 6.41
CA LEU A 423 -6.37 14.27 5.95
C LEU A 423 -5.52 15.47 6.36
N LYS A 424 -6.05 16.70 6.25
CA LYS A 424 -5.31 17.92 6.67
C LYS A 424 -5.08 17.99 8.19
N ASP A 425 -6.09 17.63 8.97
CA ASP A 425 -5.98 17.57 10.44
C ASP A 425 -4.91 16.53 10.85
N ASN A 426 -4.94 15.35 10.22
CA ASN A 426 -4.02 14.26 10.48
C ASN A 426 -2.58 14.54 9.97
N GLU A 427 -2.42 15.29 8.86
CA GLU A 427 -1.12 15.81 8.41
C GLU A 427 -0.49 16.70 9.49
N GLN A 428 -1.28 17.57 10.14
CA GLN A 428 -0.77 18.43 11.21
C GLN A 428 -0.33 17.61 12.43
N THR A 429 -1.12 16.62 12.86
CA THR A 429 -0.73 15.71 13.94
C THR A 429 0.61 15.01 13.67
N VAL A 430 0.89 14.64 12.42
CA VAL A 430 2.16 14.02 12.03
C VAL A 430 3.32 15.02 12.07
N LYS A 431 3.12 16.28 11.67
CA LYS A 431 4.15 17.33 11.83
C LYS A 431 4.50 17.56 13.30
N ASP A 432 3.50 17.67 14.16
CA ASP A 432 3.69 17.86 15.61
C ASP A 432 4.43 16.66 16.22
N LEU A 433 4.07 15.43 15.83
CA LEU A 433 4.70 14.18 16.26
C LEU A 433 6.16 14.04 15.78
N MET A 434 6.48 14.56 14.60
CA MET A 434 7.82 14.48 14.00
C MET A 434 8.71 15.68 14.35
N GLY A 435 8.12 16.81 14.78
CA GLY A 435 8.82 18.07 15.04
C GLY A 435 9.22 18.80 13.74
N TRP A 436 8.29 18.88 12.78
CA TRP A 436 8.49 19.43 11.44
C TRP A 436 7.76 20.76 11.20
#